data_AF-B3E2E3-F1
#
_entry.id   AF-B3E2E3-F1
#
_cell.length_a   1.000
_cell.length_b   1.000
_cell.length_c   1.000
_cell.angle_alpha   90.00
_cell.angle_beta   90.00
_cell.angle_gamma   90.00
#
_symmetry.space_group_name_H-M   'P 1'
#
loop_
_entity.id
_entity.type
_entity.pdbx_description
1 polymer ?
#
loop_
_entity_poly.entity_id
_entity_poly.type
_entity_poly.pdbx_seq_one_letter_code
_entity_poly.pdbx_strand_id
1 'polypeptide(L)' 'MGRMRENPRYNVISMRVSDEEREQLESLVRRTHKSVSDIMREAMVALTMQLDHRDLRKAA' A
#
# COMPACT_ATOMS: atom_id res chain seq x y z
N MET A 1 19.80 8.11 -22.41
CA MET A 1 18.88 7.00 -22.77
C MET A 1 18.29 6.45 -21.49
N GLY A 2 16.98 6.65 -21.26
CA GLY A 2 16.33 6.20 -20.02
C GLY A 2 16.25 4.68 -19.99
N ARG A 3 16.75 4.05 -18.92
CA ARG A 3 16.62 2.60 -18.69
C ARG A 3 15.12 2.24 -18.73
N MET A 4 14.72 1.36 -19.64
CA MET A 4 13.41 0.72 -19.58
C MET A 4 13.30 0.03 -18.22
N ARG A 5 12.33 0.46 -17.40
CA ARG A 5 12.01 -0.25 -16.16
C ARG A 5 11.30 -1.53 -16.54
N GLU A 6 11.82 -2.67 -16.09
CA GLU A 6 11.09 -3.93 -16.09
C GLU A 6 9.84 -3.72 -15.18
N ASN A 7 8.65 -3.88 -15.75
CA ASN A 7 7.34 -3.67 -15.12
C ASN A 7 7.03 -2.22 -14.71
N PRO A 8 6.88 -1.30 -15.68
CA PRO A 8 6.44 0.05 -15.40
C PRO A 8 4.98 0.05 -14.90
N ARG A 9 4.73 0.80 -13.84
CA ARG A 9 3.40 0.97 -13.23
C ARG A 9 2.83 2.31 -13.71
N TYR A 10 1.85 2.27 -14.60
CA TYR A 10 1.28 3.48 -15.24
C TYR A 10 -0.05 3.94 -14.63
N ASN A 11 -0.76 3.04 -13.94
CA ASN A 11 -2.05 3.38 -13.35
C ASN A 11 -1.85 4.26 -12.12
N VAL A 12 -2.58 5.38 -12.08
CA VAL A 12 -2.59 6.30 -10.95
C VAL A 12 -3.92 6.18 -10.23
N ILE A 13 -3.88 6.11 -8.91
CA ILE A 13 -5.06 6.15 -8.05
C ILE A 13 -5.10 7.50 -7.33
N SER A 14 -6.30 8.06 -7.22
CA SER A 14 -6.56 9.23 -6.37
C SER A 14 -7.40 8.76 -5.19
N MET A 15 -7.00 9.13 -3.97
CA MET A 15 -7.74 8.82 -2.75
C MET A 15 -8.16 10.09 -2.04
N ARG A 16 -9.32 10.05 -1.38
CA ARG A 16 -9.74 11.08 -0.42
C ARG A 16 -9.42 10.57 0.98
N VAL A 17 -8.80 11.43 1.77
CA VAL A 17 -8.43 11.18 3.16
C VAL A 17 -8.75 12.43 3.98
N SER A 18 -9.00 12.21 5.26
CA SER A 18 -9.04 13.26 6.27
C SER A 18 -7.65 13.83 6.57
N ASP A 19 -7.60 14.94 7.31
CA ASP A 19 -6.34 15.55 7.75
C ASP A 19 -5.56 14.61 8.68
N GLU A 20 -6.25 13.90 9.59
CA GLU A 20 -5.63 12.92 10.50
C GLU A 20 -4.99 11.76 9.73
N GLU A 21 -5.71 11.16 8.78
CA GLU A 21 -5.20 10.06 7.95
C GLU A 21 -3.99 10.51 7.11
N ARG A 22 -4.01 11.77 6.64
CA ARG A 22 -2.87 12.35 5.92
C ARG A 22 -1.64 12.47 6.83
N GLU A 23 -1.80 12.99 8.05
CA GLU A 23 -0.69 13.10 9.02
C GLU A 23 -0.09 11.74 9.36
N GLN A 24 -0.95 10.72 9.55
CA GLN A 24 -0.51 9.34 9.77
C GLN A 24 0.29 8.81 8.58
N LEU A 25 -0.17 9.06 7.35
CA LEU A 25 0.54 8.66 6.14
C LEU A 25 1.90 9.36 6.01
N GLU A 26 1.97 10.66 6.29
CA GLU A 26 3.23 11.41 6.30
C GLU A 26 4.22 10.89 7.36
N SER A 27 3.72 10.55 8.55
CA SER A 27 4.51 9.91 9.62
C SER A 27 5.06 8.56 9.18
N LEU A 28 4.26 7.73 8.51
CA LEU A 28 4.71 6.44 7.96
C LEU A 28 5.80 6.59 6.92
N VAL A 29 5.66 7.55 5.99
CA VAL A 29 6.70 7.86 4.99
C VAL A 29 8.02 8.22 5.68
N ARG A 30 7.99 9.07 6.70
CA ARG A 30 9.18 9.49 7.45
C ARG A 30 9.84 8.32 8.19
N ARG A 31 9.05 7.47 8.85
CA ARG A 31 9.56 6.37 9.69
C ARG A 31 10.09 5.20 8.87
N THR A 32 9.49 4.92 7.72
CA THR A 32 9.85 3.76 6.89
C THR A 32 10.81 4.11 5.77
N HIS A 33 10.98 5.40 5.46
CA HIS A 33 11.69 5.90 4.28
C HIS A 33 11.15 5.34 2.96
N LYS A 34 9.86 4.96 2.93
CA LYS A 34 9.19 4.42 1.75
C LYS A 34 8.26 5.47 1.12
N SER A 35 8.06 5.37 -0.19
CA SER A 35 7.06 6.21 -0.86
C SER A 35 5.64 5.79 -0.45
N VAL A 36 4.68 6.71 -0.56
CA VAL A 36 3.25 6.39 -0.37
C VAL A 36 2.83 5.18 -1.21
N SER A 37 3.31 5.12 -2.46
CA SER A 37 3.03 4.01 -3.37
C SER A 37 3.60 2.67 -2.87
N ASP A 38 4.79 2.66 -2.25
CA ASP A 38 5.36 1.45 -1.64
C ASP A 38 4.56 1.01 -0.42
N ILE A 39 4.23 1.94 0.46
CA ILE A 39 3.42 1.69 1.66
C ILE A 39 2.05 1.10 1.26
N MET A 40 1.38 1.68 0.27
CA MET A 40 0.09 1.19 -0.20
C MET A 40 0.18 -0.21 -0.81
N ARG A 41 1.28 -0.56 -1.49
CA ARG A 41 1.49 -1.93 -1.99
C ARG A 41 1.62 -2.92 -0.85
N GLU A 42 2.37 -2.58 0.18
CA GLU A 42 2.51 -3.42 1.37
C GLU A 42 1.18 -3.58 2.10
N ALA A 43 0.42 -2.49 2.23
CA ALA A 43 -0.91 -2.52 2.83
C ALA A 43 -1.88 -3.43 2.06
N MET A 44 -1.87 -3.38 0.72
CA MET A 44 -2.69 -4.27 -0.11
C MET A 44 -2.32 -5.75 0.12
N VAL A 45 -1.03 -6.09 0.14
CA VAL A 45 -0.56 -7.46 0.39
C VAL A 45 -0.97 -7.92 1.79
N ALA A 46 -0.73 -7.08 2.81
CA ALA A 46 -1.06 -7.40 4.20
C ALA A 46 -2.57 -7.63 4.38
N LEU A 47 -3.42 -6.80 3.76
CA LEU A 47 -4.87 -6.95 3.82
C LEU A 47 -5.33 -8.24 3.13
N THR A 48 -4.79 -8.58 1.96
CA THR A 48 -5.09 -9.85 1.29
C THR A 48 -4.77 -11.04 2.19
N MET A 49 -3.56 -11.08 2.77
CA MET A 49 -3.16 -12.17 3.67
C MET A 49 -4.09 -12.27 4.89
N GLN A 50 -4.53 -11.14 5.45
CA GLN A 50 -5.47 -11.12 6.57
C GLN A 50 -6.85 -11.68 6.20
N LEU A 51 -7.32 -11.42 4.98
CA LEU A 51 -8.60 -11.93 4.49
C LEU A 51 -8.51 -13.44 4.24
N ASP A 52 -7.46 -13.91 3.57
CA ASP A 52 -7.23 -15.34 3.33
C ASP A 52 -7.19 -16.13 4.66
N HIS A 53 -6.51 -15.60 5.68
CA HIS A 53 -6.48 -16.20 7.02
C HIS A 53 -7.84 -16.20 7.74
N ARG A 54 -8.69 -15.20 7.48
CA ARG A 54 -10.04 -15.15 8.06
C ARG A 54 -10.96 -16.21 7.44
N ASP A 55 -10.84 -16.44 6.14
CA ASP A 55 -11.67 -17.42 5.45
C ASP A 55 -11.32 -18.86 5.87
N LEU A 56 -10.02 -19.14 6.06
CA LEU A 56 -9.55 -20.41 6.62
C LEU A 56 -10.10 -20.68 8.02
N ARG A 57 -10.26 -19.64 8.86
CA ARG A 57 -10.83 -19.76 10.21
C ARG A 57 -12.34 -19.94 10.25
N LYS A 58 -13.06 -19.54 9.20
CA LYS A 58 -14.52 -19.74 9.10
C LYS A 58 -14.89 -21.10 8.51
N ALA A 59 -13.98 -21.72 7.76
CA ALA A 59 -14.19 -23.01 7.11
C ALA A 59 -13.79 -24.22 7.99
N ALA A 60 -13.17 -23.98 9.15
CA ALA A 60 -12.79 -24.98 10.15
C ALA A 60 -13.77 -24.97 11.33
#